data_AF-A0A2H9QI25-F1
#
_entry.id   AF-A0A2H9QI25-F1
#
_cell.length_a   1.000
_cell.length_b   1.000
_cell.length_c   1.000
_cell.angle_alpha   90.00
_cell.angle_beta   90.00
_cell.angle_gamma   90.00
#
_symmetry.space_group_name_H-M   'P 1'
#
loop_
_entity.id
_entity.type
_entity.pdbx_description
1 polymer ?
#
loop_
_entity_poly.entity_id
_entity_poly.type
_entity_poly.pdbx_seq_one_letter_code
_entity_poly.pdbx_strand_id
1 'polypeptide(L)'
;LLKQFLKANDVYGAESARRGFSGYVSELLIIFCRSFKKLAEIFESAKPKIVIDIEKHYRNGEEVLDKLDKSKTAGPLIIVDPLLPDRNASAGVSYEAFSEFMFRLRYFLMEPMIKLFNPRGLNAKLVEERSGRRGTKLVSFRIKEGLHSDFDVTKAKLLRKVMQLVNELDNEGWSVYSYGVTDDRKVFIEFESLSVSRAKKHYGPFVWAEKKHFEQFFEKWKNNELGKPYVFRNKLVVDVYRKQDLDKEIKNYLKDYLC
;
A
#
# COMPACT_ATOMS: atom_id res chain seq x y z
N LEU A 1 -21.95 -9.59 8.60
CA LEU A 1 -20.91 -9.18 9.57
C LEU A 1 -19.50 -9.22 9.00
N LEU A 2 -18.95 -10.37 8.58
CA LEU A 2 -17.55 -10.44 8.10
C LEU A 2 -17.22 -9.44 6.98
N LYS A 3 -18.02 -9.39 5.90
CA LYS A 3 -17.79 -8.43 4.80
C LYS A 3 -17.75 -6.98 5.30
N GLN A 4 -18.61 -6.64 6.25
CA GLN A 4 -18.67 -5.30 6.85
C GLN A 4 -17.43 -5.02 7.71
N PHE A 5 -16.99 -6.00 8.52
CA PHE A 5 -15.73 -5.92 9.28
C PHE A 5 -14.52 -5.72 8.35
N LEU A 6 -14.43 -6.50 7.28
CA LEU A 6 -13.34 -6.39 6.30
C LEU A 6 -13.32 -5.02 5.60
N LYS A 7 -14.50 -4.48 5.25
CA LYS A 7 -14.62 -3.14 4.64
C LYS A 7 -14.20 -2.04 5.61
N ALA A 8 -14.69 -2.09 6.85
CA ALA A 8 -14.39 -1.09 7.87
C ALA A 8 -12.90 -1.02 8.24
N ASN A 9 -12.16 -2.10 8.02
CA ASN A 9 -10.73 -2.21 8.28
C ASN A 9 -9.88 -2.21 7.00
N ASP A 10 -10.45 -1.81 5.86
CA ASP A 10 -9.72 -1.61 4.60
C ASP A 10 -8.94 -2.86 4.13
N VAL A 11 -9.58 -4.04 4.25
CA VAL A 11 -9.04 -5.34 3.79
C VAL A 11 -10.05 -6.12 2.94
N TYR A 12 -11.12 -5.46 2.47
CA TYR A 12 -12.12 -6.07 1.59
C TYR A 12 -11.83 -5.80 0.10
N GLY A 13 -12.04 -6.81 -0.74
CA GLY A 13 -11.88 -6.74 -2.18
C GLY A 13 -10.53 -7.29 -2.66
N ALA A 14 -10.57 -8.23 -3.62
CA ALA A 14 -9.37 -8.83 -4.20
C ALA A 14 -8.56 -7.82 -5.05
N GLU A 15 -9.26 -6.91 -5.72
CA GLU A 15 -8.68 -5.83 -6.53
C GLU A 15 -8.31 -4.58 -5.71
N SER A 16 -8.43 -4.64 -4.37
CA SER A 16 -8.04 -3.51 -3.52
C SER A 16 -6.53 -3.31 -3.57
N ALA A 17 -6.06 -2.08 -3.25
CA ALA A 17 -4.63 -1.78 -3.22
C ALA A 17 -3.84 -2.73 -2.30
N ARG A 18 -4.47 -3.23 -1.23
CA ARG A 18 -3.88 -4.19 -0.29
C ARG A 18 -4.04 -5.65 -0.70
N ARG A 19 -4.73 -5.94 -1.81
CA ARG A 19 -5.09 -7.30 -2.27
C ARG A 19 -5.73 -8.10 -1.14
N GLY A 20 -6.94 -7.67 -0.78
CA GLY A 20 -7.70 -8.13 0.37
C GLY A 20 -8.62 -9.34 0.09
N PHE A 21 -9.57 -9.56 1.00
CA PHE A 21 -10.51 -10.67 0.97
C PHE A 21 -11.67 -10.40 0.01
N SER A 22 -11.89 -11.27 -0.97
CA SER A 22 -13.03 -11.16 -1.88
C SER A 22 -14.36 -11.48 -1.18
N GLY A 23 -15.47 -11.11 -1.82
CA GLY A 23 -16.81 -11.49 -1.36
C GLY A 23 -16.98 -13.00 -1.25
N TYR A 24 -16.46 -13.74 -2.24
CA TYR A 24 -16.48 -15.20 -2.27
C TYR A 24 -15.63 -15.81 -1.16
N VAL A 25 -14.38 -15.37 -0.97
CA VAL A 25 -13.52 -15.81 0.14
C VAL A 25 -14.18 -15.55 1.50
N SER A 26 -14.86 -14.40 1.65
CA SER A 26 -15.58 -14.08 2.88
C SER A 26 -16.71 -15.06 3.16
N GLU A 27 -17.42 -15.53 2.14
CA GLU A 27 -18.48 -16.52 2.28
C GLU A 27 -17.92 -17.89 2.64
N LEU A 28 -16.87 -18.35 1.94
CA LEU A 28 -16.20 -19.62 2.25
C LEU A 28 -15.69 -19.68 3.70
N LEU A 29 -15.08 -18.59 4.18
CA LEU A 29 -14.63 -18.48 5.57
C LEU A 29 -15.78 -18.64 6.57
N ILE A 30 -16.95 -18.06 6.29
CA ILE A 30 -18.12 -18.19 7.15
C ILE A 30 -18.76 -19.57 7.03
N ILE A 31 -18.78 -20.17 5.84
CA ILE A 31 -19.25 -21.55 5.66
C ILE A 31 -18.41 -22.51 6.52
N PHE A 32 -17.08 -22.37 6.47
CA PHE A 32 -16.16 -23.16 7.28
C PHE A 32 -16.33 -22.90 8.79
N CYS A 33 -16.30 -21.62 9.20
CA CYS A 33 -16.34 -21.26 10.62
C CYS A 33 -17.75 -21.27 11.24
N ARG A 34 -18.81 -21.37 10.43
CA ARG A 34 -20.25 -21.27 10.79
C ARG A 34 -20.74 -19.90 11.26
N SER A 35 -19.91 -19.09 11.90
CA SER A 35 -20.28 -17.74 12.35
C SER A 35 -19.07 -16.80 12.42
N PHE A 36 -19.31 -15.49 12.47
CA PHE A 36 -18.24 -14.51 12.66
C PHE A 36 -17.54 -14.67 14.02
N LYS A 37 -18.30 -14.95 15.09
CA LYS A 37 -17.73 -15.20 16.42
C LYS A 37 -16.78 -16.39 16.39
N LYS A 38 -17.22 -17.50 15.78
CA LYS A 38 -16.39 -18.70 15.72
C LYS A 38 -15.16 -18.52 14.83
N LEU A 39 -15.30 -17.75 13.75
CA LEU A 39 -14.16 -17.31 12.92
C LEU A 39 -13.15 -16.52 13.76
N ALA A 40 -13.61 -15.58 14.61
CA ALA A 40 -12.73 -14.84 15.50
C ALA A 40 -11.94 -15.76 16.44
N GLU A 41 -12.62 -16.70 17.10
CA GLU A 41 -11.99 -17.69 18.00
C GLU A 41 -10.96 -18.57 17.27
N ILE A 42 -11.30 -19.07 16.07
CA ILE A 42 -10.41 -19.95 15.29
C ILE A 42 -9.15 -19.19 14.87
N PHE A 43 -9.32 -17.96 14.39
CA PHE A 43 -8.22 -17.17 13.86
C PHE A 43 -7.44 -16.41 14.94
N GLU A 44 -7.93 -16.34 16.18
CA GLU A 44 -7.23 -15.64 17.27
C GLU A 44 -5.78 -16.13 17.42
N SER A 45 -5.58 -17.44 17.47
CA SER A 45 -4.27 -18.07 17.67
C SER A 45 -3.63 -18.59 16.39
N ALA A 46 -4.29 -18.43 15.25
CA ALA A 46 -3.83 -19.00 13.99
C ALA A 46 -2.53 -18.32 13.50
N LYS A 47 -1.67 -19.13 12.86
CA LYS A 47 -0.46 -18.67 12.19
C LYS A 47 -0.71 -18.63 10.68
N PRO A 48 0.01 -17.79 9.92
CA PRO A 48 -0.07 -17.81 8.45
C PRO A 48 0.21 -19.20 7.88
N LYS A 49 -0.19 -19.42 6.63
CA LYS A 49 -0.28 -20.73 5.95
C LYS A 49 -1.44 -21.60 6.46
N ILE A 50 -2.58 -20.96 6.72
CA ILE A 50 -3.81 -21.68 7.06
C ILE A 50 -4.34 -22.35 5.79
N VAL A 51 -4.62 -23.65 5.87
CA VAL A 51 -5.25 -24.41 4.79
C VAL A 51 -6.68 -24.76 5.19
N ILE A 52 -7.64 -24.43 4.34
CA ILE A 52 -9.06 -24.73 4.52
C ILE A 52 -9.54 -25.49 3.28
N ASP A 53 -10.00 -26.72 3.50
CA ASP A 53 -10.64 -27.55 2.48
C ASP A 53 -12.03 -27.95 3.01
N ILE A 54 -13.07 -27.30 2.49
CA ILE A 54 -14.44 -27.43 2.99
C ILE A 54 -15.06 -28.77 2.57
N GLU A 55 -14.80 -29.19 1.33
CA GLU A 55 -15.34 -30.42 0.74
C GLU A 55 -14.43 -31.63 1.00
N LYS A 56 -13.23 -31.42 1.56
CA LYS A 56 -12.23 -32.46 1.83
C LYS A 56 -11.80 -33.19 0.56
N HIS A 57 -11.55 -32.42 -0.50
CA HIS A 57 -10.98 -32.93 -1.75
C HIS A 57 -9.60 -33.57 -1.54
N TYR A 58 -8.88 -33.16 -0.50
CA TYR A 58 -7.57 -33.67 -0.14
C TYR A 58 -7.56 -34.32 1.26
N ARG A 59 -6.60 -35.21 1.50
CA ARG A 59 -6.47 -35.95 2.76
C ARG A 59 -6.08 -35.06 3.93
N ASN A 60 -5.24 -34.06 3.68
CA ASN A 60 -4.74 -33.12 4.68
C ASN A 60 -4.22 -31.84 4.02
N GLY A 61 -3.81 -30.87 4.83
CA GLY A 61 -3.30 -29.59 4.35
C GLY A 61 -1.94 -29.68 3.64
N GLU A 62 -1.11 -30.68 3.94
CA GLU A 62 0.17 -30.88 3.24
C GLU A 62 -0.06 -31.28 1.79
N GLU A 63 -1.01 -32.21 1.56
CA GLU A 63 -1.39 -32.62 0.21
C GLU A 63 -1.95 -31.46 -0.61
N VAL A 64 -2.70 -30.55 0.00
CA VAL A 64 -3.16 -29.32 -0.66
C VAL A 64 -1.97 -28.47 -1.13
N LEU A 65 -0.95 -28.30 -0.27
CA LEU A 65 0.24 -27.49 -0.58
C LEU A 65 1.14 -28.13 -1.64
N ASP A 66 1.16 -29.45 -1.71
CA ASP A 66 1.91 -30.21 -2.71
C ASP A 66 1.22 -30.24 -4.08
N LYS A 67 -0.12 -30.35 -4.09
CA LYS A 67 -0.93 -30.48 -5.32
C LYS A 67 -1.20 -29.13 -5.99
N LEU A 68 -1.38 -28.08 -5.20
CA LEU A 68 -1.54 -26.73 -5.74
C LEU A 68 -0.17 -26.15 -6.13
N ASP A 69 -0.14 -25.42 -7.24
CA ASP A 69 1.04 -24.68 -7.68
C ASP A 69 1.58 -23.77 -6.56
N LYS A 70 2.91 -23.80 -6.35
CA LYS A 70 3.60 -22.99 -5.33
C LYS A 70 3.30 -21.49 -5.44
N SER A 71 3.08 -20.99 -6.65
CA SER A 71 2.68 -19.59 -6.88
C SER A 71 1.30 -19.29 -6.29
N LYS A 72 0.38 -20.26 -6.32
CA LYS A 72 -0.99 -20.16 -5.77
C LYS A 72 -1.03 -20.36 -4.26
N THR A 73 -0.03 -21.01 -3.66
CA THR A 73 0.06 -21.25 -2.22
C THR A 73 1.02 -20.30 -1.50
N ALA A 74 1.59 -19.31 -2.20
CA ALA A 74 2.51 -18.33 -1.63
C ALA A 74 1.89 -17.44 -0.55
N GLY A 75 0.57 -17.19 -0.61
CA GLY A 75 -0.17 -16.37 0.35
C GLY A 75 -0.28 -16.95 1.77
N PRO A 76 -0.85 -16.19 2.72
CA PRO A 76 -1.01 -16.58 4.12
C PRO A 76 -2.23 -17.48 4.37
N LEU A 77 -3.18 -17.53 3.43
CA LEU A 77 -4.43 -18.27 3.53
C LEU A 77 -4.67 -19.03 2.23
N ILE A 78 -4.91 -20.33 2.34
CA ILE A 78 -5.18 -21.24 1.24
C ILE A 78 -6.56 -21.82 1.47
N ILE A 79 -7.53 -21.42 0.66
CA ILE A 79 -8.87 -22.01 0.67
C ILE A 79 -9.04 -22.77 -0.63
N VAL A 80 -9.14 -24.09 -0.56
CA VAL A 80 -9.50 -24.94 -1.70
C VAL A 80 -10.89 -24.54 -2.17
N ASP A 81 -11.01 -24.15 -3.44
CA ASP A 81 -12.30 -23.82 -4.02
C ASP A 81 -13.19 -25.08 -4.06
N PRO A 82 -14.37 -25.08 -3.43
CA PRO A 82 -15.27 -26.23 -3.39
C PRO A 82 -15.63 -26.80 -4.77
N LEU A 83 -15.67 -25.96 -5.81
CA LEU A 83 -16.06 -26.35 -7.16
C LEU A 83 -14.85 -26.69 -8.05
N LEU A 84 -13.67 -26.17 -7.71
CA LEU A 84 -12.45 -26.30 -8.51
C LEU A 84 -11.26 -26.63 -7.58
N PRO A 85 -11.01 -27.90 -7.24
CA PRO A 85 -10.01 -28.29 -6.24
C PRO A 85 -8.60 -27.76 -6.51
N ASP A 86 -8.22 -27.63 -7.79
CA ASP A 86 -6.91 -27.12 -8.22
C ASP A 86 -6.78 -25.57 -8.15
N ARG A 87 -7.74 -24.90 -7.51
CA ARG A 87 -7.79 -23.45 -7.33
C ARG A 87 -7.76 -23.07 -5.85
N ASN A 88 -6.81 -22.20 -5.50
CA ASN A 88 -6.86 -21.46 -4.24
C ASN A 88 -7.77 -20.23 -4.40
N ALA A 89 -8.95 -20.25 -3.78
CA ALA A 89 -9.92 -19.16 -3.82
C ALA A 89 -9.38 -17.86 -3.19
N SER A 90 -8.42 -17.96 -2.25
CA SER A 90 -7.77 -16.84 -1.58
C SER A 90 -6.36 -16.52 -2.09
N ALA A 91 -5.99 -16.97 -3.30
CA ALA A 91 -4.67 -16.71 -3.88
C ALA A 91 -4.31 -15.21 -3.96
N GLY A 92 -5.31 -14.34 -4.08
CA GLY A 92 -5.13 -12.89 -4.09
C GLY A 92 -4.89 -12.26 -2.72
N VAL A 93 -5.17 -12.96 -1.61
CA VAL A 93 -5.01 -12.37 -0.27
C VAL A 93 -3.54 -12.20 0.07
N SER A 94 -3.11 -10.96 0.28
CA SER A 94 -1.73 -10.66 0.65
C SER A 94 -1.44 -10.90 2.14
N TYR A 95 -0.15 -11.03 2.49
CA TYR A 95 0.28 -11.04 3.90
C TYR A 95 -0.08 -9.74 4.62
N GLU A 96 -0.04 -8.60 3.94
CA GLU A 96 -0.40 -7.30 4.51
C GLU A 96 -1.88 -7.29 4.92
N ALA A 97 -2.78 -7.62 3.99
CA ALA A 97 -4.22 -7.65 4.26
C ALA A 97 -4.58 -8.71 5.31
N PHE A 98 -3.94 -9.88 5.27
CA PHE A 98 -4.15 -10.92 6.29
C PHE A 98 -3.64 -10.48 7.67
N SER A 99 -2.49 -9.82 7.74
CA SER A 99 -1.93 -9.34 9.02
C SER A 99 -2.82 -8.27 9.65
N GLU A 100 -3.30 -7.31 8.86
CA GLU A 100 -4.26 -6.31 9.34
C GLU A 100 -5.58 -6.96 9.79
N PHE A 101 -6.09 -7.94 9.03
CA PHE A 101 -7.26 -8.71 9.45
C PHE A 101 -7.05 -9.40 10.81
N MET A 102 -5.92 -10.10 10.99
CA MET A 102 -5.57 -10.78 12.24
C MET A 102 -5.43 -9.79 13.41
N PHE A 103 -4.75 -8.66 13.18
CA PHE A 103 -4.61 -7.60 14.17
C PHE A 103 -5.96 -7.07 14.64
N ARG A 104 -6.85 -6.73 13.69
CA ARG A 104 -8.19 -6.21 14.00
C ARG A 104 -9.08 -7.23 14.67
N LEU A 105 -8.96 -8.50 14.28
CA LEU A 105 -9.73 -9.59 14.87
C LEU A 105 -9.34 -9.83 16.32
N ARG A 106 -8.04 -9.84 16.63
CA ARG A 106 -7.53 -9.91 18.02
C ARG A 106 -7.95 -8.69 18.83
N TYR A 107 -7.87 -7.49 18.24
CA TYR A 107 -8.34 -6.28 18.91
C TYR A 107 -9.84 -6.32 19.19
N PHE A 108 -10.67 -6.85 18.26
CA PHE A 108 -12.09 -7.08 18.49
C PHE A 108 -12.37 -8.05 19.65
N LEU A 109 -11.58 -9.11 19.81
CA LEU A 109 -11.73 -10.07 20.90
C LEU A 109 -11.35 -9.47 22.26
N MET A 110 -10.31 -8.62 22.29
CA MET A 110 -9.91 -7.90 23.50
C MET A 110 -10.92 -6.80 23.88
N GLU A 111 -11.39 -6.04 22.89
CA GLU A 111 -12.26 -4.87 23.08
C GLU A 111 -13.33 -4.82 21.98
N PRO A 112 -14.49 -5.48 22.18
CA PRO A 112 -15.56 -5.49 21.19
C PRO A 112 -16.12 -4.08 20.94
N MET A 113 -15.90 -3.55 19.73
CA MET A 113 -16.34 -2.22 19.34
C MET A 113 -17.15 -2.23 18.04
N ILE A 114 -18.33 -1.60 18.05
CA ILE A 114 -19.13 -1.33 16.84
C ILE A 114 -18.30 -0.61 15.75
N LYS A 115 -17.36 0.24 16.18
CA LYS A 115 -16.48 1.00 15.27
C LYS A 115 -15.52 0.13 14.46
N LEU A 116 -15.39 -1.18 14.73
CA LEU A 116 -14.64 -2.13 13.89
C LEU A 116 -15.49 -2.70 12.75
N PHE A 117 -16.79 -2.44 12.76
CA PHE A 117 -17.74 -2.82 11.70
C PHE A 117 -18.24 -1.60 10.93
N ASN A 118 -17.97 -0.40 11.41
CA ASN A 118 -18.33 0.83 10.73
C ASN A 118 -17.05 1.50 10.24
N PRO A 119 -16.88 1.75 8.93
CA PRO A 119 -15.75 2.50 8.41
C PRO A 119 -15.64 3.81 9.20
N ARG A 120 -14.52 4.01 9.89
CA ARG A 120 -14.27 5.31 10.51
C ARG A 120 -13.79 6.23 9.41
N GLY A 121 -14.54 7.30 9.20
CA GLY A 121 -14.07 8.35 8.34
C GLY A 121 -12.79 8.97 8.87
N LEU A 122 -11.83 9.18 7.98
CA LEU A 122 -10.64 9.96 8.29
C LEU A 122 -10.95 11.41 7.96
N ASN A 123 -10.97 12.31 8.94
CA ASN A 123 -11.13 13.74 8.69
C ASN A 123 -9.79 14.46 8.78
N ALA A 124 -9.66 15.61 8.10
CA ALA A 124 -8.42 16.36 8.08
C ALA A 124 -7.97 16.83 9.48
N LYS A 125 -8.90 17.23 10.35
CA LYS A 125 -8.59 17.68 11.71
C LYS A 125 -7.85 16.61 12.52
N LEU A 126 -8.30 15.35 12.47
CA LEU A 126 -7.66 14.24 13.15
C LEU A 126 -6.28 13.93 12.57
N VAL A 127 -6.10 14.08 11.26
CA VAL A 127 -4.79 13.92 10.60
C VAL A 127 -3.84 15.02 11.06
N GLU A 128 -4.28 16.28 11.07
CA GLU A 128 -3.52 17.44 11.55
C GLU A 128 -3.10 17.28 13.02
N GLU A 129 -4.03 16.89 13.91
CA GLU A 129 -3.75 16.65 15.32
C GLU A 129 -2.73 15.52 15.52
N ARG A 130 -2.84 14.43 14.75
CA ARG A 130 -1.89 13.30 14.82
C ARG A 130 -0.52 13.69 14.31
N SER A 131 -0.44 14.41 13.20
CA SER A 131 0.83 14.91 12.66
C SER A 131 1.49 15.88 13.64
N GLY A 132 0.73 16.80 14.23
CA GLY A 132 1.21 17.71 15.27
C GLY A 132 1.81 16.99 16.47
N ARG A 133 1.18 15.91 16.95
CA ARG A 133 1.73 15.08 18.05
C ARG A 133 3.02 14.34 17.68
N ARG A 134 3.19 13.99 16.41
CA ARG A 134 4.40 13.32 15.91
C ARG A 134 5.55 14.30 15.63
N GLY A 135 5.24 15.59 15.40
CA GLY A 135 6.22 16.59 14.96
C GLY A 135 6.57 16.50 13.47
N THR A 136 5.81 15.72 12.70
CA THR A 136 5.94 15.59 11.24
C THR A 136 5.44 16.84 10.53
N LYS A 137 5.68 16.92 9.21
CA LYS A 137 5.21 18.03 8.36
C LYS A 137 4.09 17.57 7.44
N LEU A 138 2.89 18.07 7.69
CA LEU A 138 1.71 17.74 6.90
C LEU A 138 1.49 18.77 5.79
N VAL A 139 1.39 18.30 4.56
CA VAL A 139 0.90 19.07 3.42
C VAL A 139 -0.46 18.50 3.01
N SER A 140 -1.45 19.36 2.79
CA SER A 140 -2.79 18.93 2.38
C SER A 140 -3.40 19.83 1.32
N PHE A 141 -4.19 19.24 0.42
CA PHE A 141 -4.85 19.94 -0.67
C PHE A 141 -6.31 19.52 -0.78
N ARG A 142 -7.19 20.47 -1.12
CA ARG A 142 -8.60 20.21 -1.38
C ARG A 142 -8.77 19.56 -2.75
N ILE A 143 -9.61 18.52 -2.80
CA ILE A 143 -10.00 17.83 -4.02
C ILE A 143 -11.11 18.62 -4.71
N LYS A 144 -11.05 18.73 -6.05
CA LYS A 144 -12.05 19.42 -6.86
C LYS A 144 -13.46 18.85 -6.64
N GLU A 145 -14.43 19.75 -6.61
CA GLU A 145 -15.85 19.39 -6.66
C GLU A 145 -16.26 18.96 -8.08
N GLY A 146 -17.32 18.17 -8.20
CA GLY A 146 -17.90 17.81 -9.51
C GLY A 146 -17.12 16.76 -10.32
N LEU A 147 -16.14 16.05 -9.74
CA LEU A 147 -15.53 14.88 -10.39
C LEU A 147 -16.65 13.85 -10.69
N HIS A 148 -16.85 13.51 -11.96
CA HIS A 148 -18.03 12.83 -12.52
C HIS A 148 -18.36 11.42 -11.95
N SER A 149 -17.57 10.90 -11.01
CA SER A 149 -17.75 9.57 -10.42
C SER A 149 -18.05 9.66 -8.93
N ASP A 150 -18.66 8.59 -8.39
CA ASP A 150 -18.75 8.35 -6.95
C ASP A 150 -17.44 8.70 -6.25
N PHE A 151 -17.52 9.39 -5.10
CA PHE A 151 -16.35 9.82 -4.37
C PHE A 151 -15.47 8.63 -3.96
N ASP A 152 -16.03 7.46 -3.67
CA ASP A 152 -15.24 6.27 -3.33
C ASP A 152 -14.40 5.78 -4.52
N VAL A 153 -14.96 5.81 -5.73
CA VAL A 153 -14.23 5.48 -6.97
C VAL A 153 -13.13 6.50 -7.23
N THR A 154 -13.44 7.78 -7.02
CA THR A 154 -12.50 8.89 -7.15
C THR A 154 -11.36 8.77 -6.15
N LYS A 155 -11.67 8.48 -4.88
CA LYS A 155 -10.75 8.26 -3.77
C LYS A 155 -9.79 7.12 -4.08
N ALA A 156 -10.29 5.98 -4.57
CA ALA A 156 -9.46 4.84 -4.94
C ALA A 156 -8.52 5.14 -6.12
N LYS A 157 -8.96 5.91 -7.12
CA LYS A 157 -8.10 6.36 -8.24
C LYS A 157 -7.04 7.36 -7.77
N LEU A 158 -7.43 8.33 -6.95
CA LEU A 158 -6.53 9.34 -6.40
C LEU A 158 -5.48 8.71 -5.50
N LEU A 159 -5.84 7.80 -4.59
CA LEU A 159 -4.89 7.10 -3.72
C LEU A 159 -3.81 6.36 -4.52
N ARG A 160 -4.17 5.72 -5.63
CA ARG A 160 -3.19 5.09 -6.53
C ARG A 160 -2.22 6.11 -7.15
N LYS A 161 -2.74 7.27 -7.59
CA LYS A 161 -1.91 8.35 -8.14
C LYS A 161 -1.02 8.99 -7.07
N VAL A 162 -1.50 9.15 -5.84
CA VAL A 162 -0.72 9.63 -4.70
C VAL A 162 0.38 8.64 -4.33
N MET A 163 0.11 7.34 -4.34
CA MET A 163 1.12 6.31 -4.10
C MET A 163 2.26 6.38 -5.15
N GLN A 164 1.94 6.61 -6.42
CA GLN A 164 2.95 6.84 -7.47
C GLN A 164 3.78 8.09 -7.19
N LEU A 165 3.12 9.20 -6.85
CA LEU A 165 3.79 10.44 -6.47
C LEU A 165 4.70 10.27 -5.26
N VAL A 166 4.26 9.56 -4.21
CA VAL A 166 5.06 9.29 -3.01
C VAL A 166 6.35 8.55 -3.37
N ASN A 167 6.27 7.53 -4.23
CA ASN A 167 7.47 6.85 -4.72
C ASN A 167 8.42 7.80 -5.49
N GLU A 168 7.88 8.73 -6.27
CA GLU A 168 8.69 9.76 -6.95
C GLU A 168 9.34 10.72 -5.94
N LEU A 169 8.59 11.17 -4.93
CA LEU A 169 9.08 12.06 -3.87
C LEU A 169 10.18 11.39 -3.02
N ASP A 170 10.02 10.13 -2.64
CA ASP A 170 11.04 9.36 -1.93
C ASP A 170 12.32 9.25 -2.77
N ASN A 171 12.21 9.03 -4.09
CA ASN A 171 13.35 9.03 -5.02
C ASN A 171 14.02 10.41 -5.15
N GLU A 172 13.28 11.50 -4.96
CA GLU A 172 13.80 12.88 -4.88
C GLU A 172 14.44 13.19 -3.51
N GLY A 173 14.30 12.28 -2.54
CA GLY A 173 14.85 12.37 -1.19
C GLY A 173 13.92 13.01 -0.16
N TRP A 174 12.63 13.17 -0.49
CA TRP A 174 11.62 13.59 0.46
C TRP A 174 11.08 12.37 1.20
N SER A 175 11.44 12.22 2.47
CA SER A 175 10.96 11.08 3.26
C SER A 175 9.49 11.25 3.65
N VAL A 176 8.63 10.44 3.02
CA VAL A 176 7.19 10.41 3.31
C VAL A 176 6.90 9.48 4.49
N TYR A 177 6.28 10.03 5.53
CA TYR A 177 5.86 9.30 6.73
C TYR A 177 4.49 8.63 6.55
N SER A 178 3.53 9.31 5.91
CA SER A 178 2.17 8.81 5.71
C SER A 178 1.47 9.61 4.61
N TYR A 179 0.43 9.05 4.00
CA TYR A 179 -0.39 9.73 3.02
C TYR A 179 -1.81 9.17 3.00
N GLY A 180 -2.75 9.91 2.43
CA GLY A 180 -4.11 9.43 2.30
C GLY A 180 -5.09 10.46 1.76
N VAL A 181 -6.35 10.03 1.73
CA VAL A 181 -7.49 10.88 1.35
C VAL A 181 -8.50 10.85 2.49
N THR A 182 -8.88 12.04 2.94
CA THR A 182 -9.86 12.25 3.99
C THR A 182 -11.27 12.34 3.41
N ASP A 183 -12.26 12.09 4.25
CA ASP A 183 -13.68 12.12 3.87
C ASP A 183 -14.19 13.55 3.66
N ASP A 184 -13.55 14.54 4.27
CA ASP A 184 -13.74 15.97 3.96
C ASP A 184 -13.03 16.40 2.66
N ARG A 185 -12.76 15.43 1.77
CA ARG A 185 -12.21 15.62 0.43
C ARG A 185 -10.88 16.37 0.40
N LYS A 186 -9.96 16.03 1.32
CA LYS A 186 -8.57 16.46 1.22
C LYS A 186 -7.66 15.28 0.91
N VAL A 187 -6.67 15.49 0.06
CA VAL A 187 -5.48 14.64 0.00
C VAL A 187 -4.47 15.19 0.99
N PHE A 188 -3.75 14.31 1.68
CA PHE A 188 -2.62 14.70 2.51
C PHE A 188 -1.39 13.85 2.22
N ILE A 189 -0.23 14.47 2.37
CA ILE A 189 1.09 13.82 2.39
C ILE A 189 1.82 14.37 3.62
N GLU A 190 2.23 13.47 4.50
CA GLU A 190 2.92 13.74 5.75
C GLU A 190 4.39 13.34 5.57
N PHE A 191 5.32 14.26 5.83
CA PHE A 191 6.76 14.09 5.69
C PHE A 191 7.44 14.02 7.05
N GLU A 192 8.53 13.26 7.15
CA GLU A 192 9.37 13.27 8.35
C GLU A 192 10.03 14.64 8.55
N SER A 193 10.53 15.22 7.47
CA SER A 193 11.15 16.54 7.43
C SER A 193 10.98 17.16 6.05
N LEU A 194 10.75 18.48 6.02
CA LEU A 194 10.84 19.28 4.80
C LEU A 194 12.22 19.94 4.64
N SER A 195 13.13 19.76 5.61
CA SER A 195 14.49 20.27 5.54
C SER A 195 15.37 19.25 4.82
N VAL A 196 15.47 19.41 3.50
CA VAL A 196 16.38 18.66 2.64
C VAL A 196 17.47 19.58 2.09
N SER A 197 18.62 19.02 1.73
CA SER A 197 19.68 19.81 1.11
C SER A 197 19.21 20.40 -0.24
N ARG A 198 19.88 21.44 -0.74
CA ARG A 198 19.54 22.02 -2.05
C ARG A 198 19.89 21.09 -3.23
N ALA A 199 20.82 20.15 -3.01
CA ALA A 199 21.36 19.27 -4.03
C ALA A 199 21.15 17.78 -3.69
N LYS A 200 20.86 16.98 -4.71
CA LYS A 200 20.77 15.51 -4.63
C LYS A 200 21.77 14.85 -5.57
N LYS A 201 22.11 13.59 -5.29
CA LYS A 201 22.91 12.75 -6.18
C LYS A 201 22.07 12.28 -7.36
N HIS A 202 22.53 12.56 -8.58
CA HIS A 202 22.00 11.96 -9.81
C HIS A 202 22.89 10.78 -10.21
N TYR A 203 22.36 9.57 -10.11
CA TYR A 203 23.09 8.34 -10.42
C TYR A 203 23.06 8.03 -11.91
N GLY A 204 24.24 7.95 -12.51
CA GLY A 204 24.48 7.49 -13.85
C GLY A 204 24.76 5.98 -13.94
N PRO A 205 25.39 5.53 -15.03
CA PRO A 205 25.75 4.13 -15.21
C PRO A 205 26.86 3.67 -14.25
N PHE A 206 27.12 2.36 -14.21
CA PHE A 206 28.31 1.84 -13.54
C PHE A 206 29.59 2.40 -14.17
N VAL A 207 30.67 2.51 -13.38
CA VAL A 207 31.95 3.05 -13.87
C VAL A 207 32.52 2.25 -15.05
N TRP A 208 32.29 0.94 -15.05
CA TRP A 208 32.68 0.00 -16.12
C TRP A 208 31.58 -0.25 -17.16
N ALA A 209 30.58 0.63 -17.25
CA ALA A 209 29.62 0.55 -18.35
C ALA A 209 30.33 0.72 -19.70
N GLU A 210 29.66 0.34 -20.79
CA GLU A 210 30.15 0.56 -22.15
C GLU A 210 30.64 2.00 -22.34
N LYS A 211 31.79 2.14 -23.01
CA LYS A 211 32.49 3.42 -23.20
C LYS A 211 31.56 4.55 -23.62
N LYS A 212 30.63 4.28 -24.55
CA LYS A 212 29.63 5.25 -25.03
C LYS A 212 28.76 5.83 -23.90
N HIS A 213 28.29 5.01 -22.95
CA HIS A 213 27.46 5.47 -21.84
C HIS A 213 28.24 6.30 -20.82
N PHE A 214 29.49 5.92 -20.57
CA PHE A 214 30.41 6.70 -19.74
C PHE A 214 30.64 8.09 -20.36
N GLU A 215 31.03 8.14 -21.63
CA GLU A 215 31.34 9.39 -22.35
C GLU A 215 30.11 10.29 -22.44
N GLN A 216 28.93 9.74 -22.75
CA GLN A 216 27.69 10.52 -22.79
C GLN A 216 27.33 11.14 -21.44
N PHE A 217 27.47 10.40 -20.33
CA PHE A 217 27.21 10.94 -19.00
C PHE A 217 28.23 12.02 -18.66
N PHE A 218 29.52 11.77 -18.90
CA PHE A 218 30.58 12.72 -18.59
C PHE A 218 30.44 14.02 -19.39
N GLU A 219 30.23 13.93 -20.70
CA GLU A 219 30.06 15.08 -21.60
C GLU A 219 28.84 15.92 -21.24
N LYS A 220 27.73 15.29 -20.87
CA LYS A 220 26.52 15.98 -20.43
C LYS A 220 26.75 16.82 -19.17
N TRP A 221 27.58 16.33 -18.25
CA TRP A 221 27.67 16.87 -16.88
C TRP A 221 29.02 17.51 -16.54
N LYS A 222 30.02 17.52 -17.45
CA LYS A 222 31.37 18.05 -17.20
C LYS A 222 31.42 19.53 -16.76
N ASN A 223 30.41 20.31 -17.12
CA ASN A 223 30.28 21.74 -16.80
C ASN A 223 29.15 22.01 -15.80
N ASN A 224 28.74 21.01 -15.03
CA ASN A 224 27.67 21.16 -14.04
C ASN A 224 28.06 22.11 -12.90
N GLU A 225 27.13 22.99 -12.52
CA GLU A 225 27.36 24.08 -11.56
C GLU A 225 27.75 23.57 -10.16
N LEU A 226 27.17 22.45 -9.73
CA LEU A 226 27.43 21.84 -8.42
C LEU A 226 28.66 20.93 -8.40
N GLY A 227 29.44 20.91 -9.48
CA GLY A 227 30.67 20.14 -9.60
C GLY A 227 30.62 19.08 -10.70
N LYS A 228 31.82 18.59 -11.06
CA LYS A 228 32.03 17.59 -12.11
C LYS A 228 31.52 16.20 -11.70
N PRO A 229 31.27 15.30 -12.67
CA PRO A 229 30.99 13.91 -12.37
C PRO A 229 32.10 13.27 -11.51
N TYR A 230 31.69 12.50 -10.51
CA TYR A 230 32.55 11.75 -9.61
C TYR A 230 32.05 10.31 -9.45
N VAL A 231 32.83 9.47 -8.78
CA VAL A 231 32.44 8.08 -8.49
C VAL A 231 31.88 8.00 -7.07
N PHE A 232 30.71 7.41 -6.93
CA PHE A 232 30.16 7.04 -5.62
C PHE A 232 29.78 5.56 -5.63
N ARG A 233 30.40 4.80 -4.72
CA ARG A 233 30.38 3.33 -4.73
C ARG A 233 30.89 2.80 -6.08
N ASN A 234 30.00 2.34 -6.94
CA ASN A 234 30.32 1.75 -8.24
C ASN A 234 29.71 2.49 -9.44
N LYS A 235 29.10 3.67 -9.22
CA LYS A 235 28.42 4.44 -10.26
C LYS A 235 29.06 5.80 -10.50
N LEU A 236 28.93 6.28 -11.74
CA LEU A 236 29.11 7.69 -12.03
C LEU A 236 27.97 8.48 -11.39
N VAL A 237 28.31 9.58 -10.73
CA VAL A 237 27.37 10.45 -10.03
C VAL A 237 27.71 11.90 -10.30
N VAL A 238 26.69 12.74 -10.32
CA VAL A 238 26.84 14.20 -10.28
C VAL A 238 25.82 14.76 -9.31
N ASP A 239 26.16 15.84 -8.61
CA ASP A 239 25.19 16.53 -7.77
C ASP A 239 24.36 17.49 -8.62
N VAL A 240 23.03 17.44 -8.47
CA VAL A 240 22.07 18.29 -9.19
C VAL A 240 21.17 18.99 -8.19
N TYR A 241 20.70 20.20 -8.53
CA TYR A 241 19.71 20.89 -7.70
C TYR A 241 18.41 20.08 -7.62
N ARG A 242 17.83 20.02 -6.42
CA ARG A 242 16.47 19.52 -6.23
C ARG A 242 15.46 20.49 -6.84
N LYS A 243 14.30 19.97 -7.22
CA LYS A 243 13.13 20.81 -7.50
C LYS A 243 12.79 21.60 -6.23
N GLN A 244 12.59 22.90 -6.36
CA GLN A 244 12.56 23.80 -5.19
C GLN A 244 11.18 23.96 -4.55
N ASP A 245 10.09 23.63 -5.25
CA ASP A 245 8.72 23.89 -4.79
C ASP A 245 7.89 22.60 -4.76
N LEU A 246 7.91 21.97 -3.58
CA LEU A 246 7.21 20.71 -3.31
C LEU A 246 5.70 20.85 -3.49
N ASP A 247 5.11 21.94 -2.99
CA ASP A 247 3.67 22.18 -3.09
C ASP A 247 3.24 22.31 -4.56
N LYS A 248 4.01 23.06 -5.36
CA LYS A 248 3.77 23.20 -6.80
C LYS A 248 3.96 21.88 -7.53
N GLU A 249 4.94 21.06 -7.15
CA GLU A 249 5.15 19.74 -7.73
C GLU A 249 3.95 18.82 -7.48
N ILE A 250 3.49 18.74 -6.22
CA ILE A 250 2.32 17.93 -5.85
C ILE A 250 1.07 18.43 -6.60
N LYS A 251 0.83 19.74 -6.63
CA LYS A 251 -0.30 20.34 -7.37
C LYS A 251 -0.25 20.04 -8.86
N ASN A 252 0.91 20.17 -9.49
CA ASN A 252 1.07 19.88 -10.92
C ASN A 252 0.82 18.40 -11.22
N TYR A 253 1.33 17.50 -10.38
CA TYR A 253 1.15 16.07 -10.56
C TYR A 253 -0.31 15.65 -10.42
N LEU A 254 -1.02 16.24 -9.44
CA LEU A 254 -2.40 15.94 -9.11
C LEU A 254 -3.39 16.97 -9.69
N LYS A 255 -3.01 17.74 -10.71
CA LYS A 255 -3.80 18.86 -11.27
C LYS A 255 -5.21 18.49 -11.72
N ASP A 256 -5.42 17.25 -12.13
CA ASP A 256 -6.72 16.75 -12.56
C ASP A 256 -7.69 16.56 -11.38
N TYR A 257 -7.15 16.48 -10.16
CA TYR A 257 -7.88 16.16 -8.94
C TYR A 257 -7.93 17.31 -7.93
N LEU A 258 -6.96 18.23 -7.94
CA LEU A 258 -6.82 19.28 -6.91
C LEU A 258 -7.28 20.65 -7.39
N CYS A 259 -7.89 21.43 -6.49
CA CYS A 259 -8.20 22.85 -6.73
C CYS A 259 -6.93 23.70 -6.94
#